data_AF-A0A328UBF0-F1
#
_entry.id   AF-A0A328UBF0-F1
#
_cell.length_a   1.000
_cell.length_b   1.000
_cell.length_c   1.000
_cell.angle_alpha   90.00
_cell.angle_beta   90.00
_cell.angle_gamma   90.00
#
_symmetry.space_group_name_H-M   'P 1'
#
loop_
_entity.id
_entity.type
_entity.pdbx_description
1 polymer ?
#
loop_
_entity_poly.entity_id
_entity_poly.type
_entity_poly.pdbx_seq_one_letter_code
_entity_poly.pdbx_strand_id
1 'polypeptide(L)'
;MHMTNNPEQIANWYCDVIVVGKFLGNTDTFMLDSDIPMIYTRGLFEVTDVLKGNYDEEYIEAAYYGGIISIAEYIDSLSPVQLKNYGLDQISESNCDNLYIEERESENSAEPEPAVSYILLLAKSDDGYYTIQSGALGMLPMQDGKAYDYATNSYKTFSFME
;
A
#
# COMPACT_ATOMS: atom_id res chain seq x y z
N MET A 1 -0.69 -8.43 16.94
CA MET A 1 -1.73 -7.73 16.16
C MET A 1 -2.67 -8.81 15.61
N HIS A 2 -3.98 -8.78 15.89
CA HIS A 2 -4.90 -9.73 15.27
C HIS A 2 -5.09 -9.32 13.81
N MET A 3 -4.37 -9.98 12.91
CA MET A 3 -4.55 -9.80 11.47
C MET A 3 -5.93 -10.37 11.13
N THR A 4 -6.86 -9.47 10.79
CA THR A 4 -8.18 -9.83 10.28
C THR A 4 -8.17 -9.63 8.78
N ASN A 5 -8.84 -10.54 8.06
CA ASN A 5 -9.02 -10.44 6.62
C ASN A 5 -10.40 -9.88 6.26
N ASN A 6 -11.14 -9.34 7.25
CA ASN A 6 -12.47 -8.80 7.05
C ASN A 6 -12.37 -7.27 6.86
N PRO A 7 -12.72 -6.73 5.68
CA PRO A 7 -12.66 -5.29 5.42
C PRO A 7 -13.48 -4.44 6.39
N GLU A 8 -14.61 -4.94 6.91
CA GLU A 8 -15.42 -4.23 7.92
C GLU A 8 -14.65 -4.04 9.23
N GLN A 9 -13.89 -5.06 9.64
CA GLN A 9 -13.08 -4.98 10.84
C GLN A 9 -11.84 -4.10 10.62
N ILE A 10 -11.23 -4.16 9.44
CA ILE A 10 -10.12 -3.28 9.07
C ILE A 10 -10.57 -1.81 9.10
N ALA A 11 -11.65 -1.51 8.39
CA ALA A 11 -12.27 -0.20 8.33
C ALA A 11 -12.56 0.38 9.72
N ASN A 12 -13.03 -0.45 10.64
CA ASN A 12 -13.39 -0.01 11.99
C ASN A 12 -12.18 0.12 12.93
N TRP A 13 -11.27 -0.84 12.93
CA TRP A 13 -10.21 -0.94 13.95
C TRP A 13 -8.92 -0.22 13.57
N TYR A 14 -8.63 -0.08 12.29
CA TYR A 14 -7.31 0.37 11.82
C TYR A 14 -7.35 1.63 10.96
N CYS A 15 -8.52 2.06 10.48
CA CYS A 15 -8.61 3.19 9.56
C CYS A 15 -9.11 4.46 10.22
N ASP A 16 -8.40 5.55 9.97
CA ASP A 16 -8.80 6.91 10.31
C ASP A 16 -9.65 7.53 9.20
N VAL A 17 -9.35 7.17 7.95
CA VAL A 17 -9.94 7.71 6.74
C VAL A 17 -10.32 6.55 5.80
N ILE A 18 -11.49 6.65 5.18
CA ILE A 18 -11.91 5.76 4.08
C ILE A 18 -12.40 6.64 2.95
N VAL A 19 -11.85 6.45 1.76
CA VAL A 19 -12.21 7.21 0.57
C VAL A 19 -12.52 6.28 -0.61
N VAL A 20 -13.28 6.80 -1.56
CA VAL A 20 -13.33 6.26 -2.91
C VAL A 20 -12.34 7.04 -3.76
N GLY A 21 -11.40 6.32 -4.37
CA GLY A 21 -10.33 6.92 -5.18
C GLY A 21 -10.15 6.21 -6.52
N LYS A 22 -10.00 6.98 -7.59
CA LYS A 22 -9.62 6.46 -8.91
C LYS A 22 -8.10 6.47 -9.05
N PHE A 23 -7.53 5.31 -9.32
CA PHE A 23 -6.08 5.17 -9.42
C PHE A 23 -5.53 5.82 -10.71
N LEU A 24 -4.54 6.69 -10.55
CA LEU A 24 -3.90 7.43 -11.64
C LEU A 24 -2.53 6.85 -12.03
N GLY A 25 -1.86 6.17 -11.10
CA GLY A 25 -0.55 5.57 -11.32
C GLY A 25 0.33 5.62 -10.08
N ASN A 26 1.46 4.92 -10.15
CA ASN A 26 2.48 4.95 -9.10
C ASN A 26 3.29 6.23 -9.20
N THR A 27 3.63 6.82 -8.06
CA THR A 27 4.45 8.04 -7.99
C THR A 27 5.88 7.76 -7.53
N ASP A 28 6.06 6.83 -6.59
CA ASP A 28 7.37 6.49 -6.03
C ASP A 28 7.38 5.11 -5.36
N THR A 29 8.57 4.52 -5.19
CA THR A 29 8.82 3.31 -4.40
C THR A 29 9.91 3.58 -3.38
N PHE A 30 9.66 3.24 -2.12
CA PHE A 30 10.54 3.59 -1.00
C PHE A 30 10.55 2.50 0.07
N MET A 31 11.50 2.59 0.99
CA MET A 31 11.53 1.76 2.18
C MET A 31 11.12 2.56 3.41
N LEU A 32 10.35 1.93 4.30
CA LEU A 32 10.13 2.46 5.63
C LEU A 32 11.33 2.16 6.52
N ASP A 33 11.70 3.14 7.34
CA ASP A 33 12.67 2.96 8.42
C ASP A 33 12.04 2.05 9.49
N SER A 34 12.31 0.76 9.38
CA SER A 34 11.80 -0.24 10.32
C SER A 34 12.80 -1.38 10.51
N ASP A 35 12.69 -2.08 11.63
CA ASP A 35 13.54 -3.24 11.95
C ASP A 35 13.47 -4.33 10.86
N ILE A 36 12.36 -4.37 10.12
CA ILE A 36 12.14 -5.27 8.98
C ILE A 36 12.08 -4.40 7.72
N PRO A 37 13.09 -4.47 6.84
CA PRO A 37 13.08 -3.69 5.61
C PRO A 37 11.94 -4.18 4.73
N MET A 38 11.04 -3.27 4.41
CA MET A 38 9.86 -3.53 3.60
C MET A 38 9.76 -2.45 2.52
N ILE A 39 9.52 -2.88 1.29
CA ILE A 39 9.33 -2.01 0.15
C ILE A 39 7.86 -1.61 0.07
N TYR A 40 7.63 -0.31 -0.14
CA TYR A 40 6.31 0.26 -0.35
C TYR A 40 6.28 1.06 -1.64
N THR A 41 5.16 0.97 -2.36
CA THR A 41 4.85 1.81 -3.51
C THR A 41 3.80 2.84 -3.13
N ARG A 42 3.98 4.10 -3.54
CA ARG A 42 2.94 5.13 -3.46
C ARG A 42 2.11 5.12 -4.73
N GLY A 43 0.81 4.99 -4.56
CA GLY A 43 -0.18 5.22 -5.60
C GLY A 43 -0.82 6.58 -5.45
N LEU A 44 -1.00 7.30 -6.57
CA LEU A 44 -1.80 8.52 -6.62
C LEU A 44 -3.24 8.18 -7.01
N PHE A 45 -4.19 8.71 -6.24
CA PHE A 45 -5.61 8.51 -6.46
C PHE A 45 -6.33 9.86 -6.53
N GLU A 46 -7.22 10.01 -7.51
CA GLU A 46 -8.22 11.09 -7.57
C GLU A 46 -9.38 10.71 -6.62
N VAL A 47 -9.58 11.48 -5.56
CA VAL A 47 -10.62 11.24 -4.56
C VAL A 47 -11.97 11.70 -5.08
N THR A 48 -12.93 10.79 -5.15
CA THR A 48 -14.28 11.07 -5.64
C THR A 48 -15.32 11.09 -4.53
N ASP A 49 -15.04 10.44 -3.40
CA ASP A 49 -15.93 10.40 -2.24
C ASP A 49 -15.17 10.09 -0.94
N VAL A 50 -15.72 10.51 0.20
CA VAL A 50 -15.18 10.27 1.54
C VAL A 50 -16.21 9.55 2.38
N LEU A 51 -15.95 8.28 2.68
CA LEU A 51 -16.86 7.39 3.40
C LEU A 51 -16.66 7.42 4.91
N LYS A 52 -15.44 7.74 5.36
CA LYS A 52 -15.09 7.88 6.78
C LYS A 52 -13.96 8.88 6.97
N GLY A 53 -14.00 9.61 8.08
CA GLY A 53 -12.96 10.57 8.44
C GLY A 53 -13.12 11.91 7.72
N ASN A 54 -12.14 12.79 7.88
CA ASN A 54 -12.12 14.10 7.23
C ASN A 54 -10.98 14.11 6.20
N TYR A 55 -11.34 14.32 4.94
CA TYR A 55 -10.42 14.54 3.82
C TYR A 55 -11.09 15.48 2.83
N ASP A 56 -10.40 16.54 2.41
CA ASP A 56 -10.97 17.61 1.57
C ASP A 56 -10.14 17.89 0.31
N GLU A 57 -9.02 17.19 0.12
CA GLU A 57 -8.18 17.31 -1.07
C GLU A 57 -8.71 16.46 -2.23
N GLU A 58 -8.46 16.90 -3.47
CA GLU A 58 -8.86 16.21 -4.69
C GLU A 58 -8.01 14.96 -4.97
N TYR A 59 -6.78 14.93 -4.45
CA TYR A 59 -5.83 13.84 -4.70
C TYR A 59 -5.29 13.31 -3.37
N ILE A 60 -5.01 12.02 -3.32
CA ILE A 60 -4.36 11.37 -2.19
C ILE A 60 -3.26 10.44 -2.67
N GLU A 61 -2.11 10.51 -2.01
CA GLU A 61 -1.07 9.47 -2.14
C GLU A 61 -1.24 8.45 -1.01
N ALA A 62 -1.36 7.18 -1.37
CA ALA A 62 -1.45 6.08 -0.43
C ALA A 62 -0.36 5.05 -0.69
N ALA A 63 0.40 4.72 0.36
CA ALA A 63 1.43 3.70 0.31
C ALA A 63 0.83 2.30 0.51
N TYR A 64 1.24 1.36 -0.31
CA TYR A 64 0.91 -0.05 -0.18
C TYR A 64 2.17 -0.91 -0.35
N TYR A 65 2.15 -2.08 0.26
CA TYR A 65 3.31 -2.97 0.32
C TYR A 65 3.64 -3.57 -1.06
N GLY A 66 4.93 -3.73 -1.32
CA GLY A 66 5.48 -4.24 -2.58
C GLY A 66 5.97 -3.14 -3.50
N GLY A 67 6.76 -3.54 -4.50
CA GLY A 67 7.34 -2.62 -5.48
C GLY A 67 8.70 -3.08 -5.98
N ILE A 68 9.32 -2.20 -6.77
CA ILE A 68 10.67 -2.38 -7.30
C ILE A 68 11.50 -1.16 -6.89
N ILE A 69 12.64 -1.41 -6.25
CA ILE A 69 13.59 -0.38 -5.82
C ILE A 69 15.00 -0.74 -6.33
N SER A 70 15.84 0.28 -6.58
CA SER A 70 17.23 0.01 -6.95
C SER A 70 17.98 -0.66 -5.80
N ILE A 71 18.97 -1.51 -6.10
CA ILE A 71 19.77 -2.14 -5.04
C ILE A 71 20.56 -1.10 -4.23
N ALA A 72 20.91 0.03 -4.85
CA ALA A 72 21.62 1.12 -4.19
C ALA A 72 20.76 1.72 -3.07
N GLU A 73 19.53 2.12 -3.39
CA GLU A 73 18.56 2.65 -2.41
C GLU A 73 18.19 1.60 -1.35
N TYR A 74 18.10 0.33 -1.74
CA TYR A 74 17.90 -0.77 -0.79
C TYR A 74 19.08 -0.89 0.20
N ILE A 75 20.32 -0.88 -0.28
CA ILE A 75 21.52 -0.95 0.58
C ILE A 75 21.61 0.26 1.50
N ASP A 76 21.34 1.46 1.00
CA ASP A 76 21.42 2.72 1.76
C ASP A 76 20.40 2.80 2.91
N SER A 77 19.30 2.07 2.80
CA SER A 77 18.23 2.03 3.80
C SER A 77 18.39 0.90 4.83
N LEU A 78 19.45 0.07 4.72
CA LEU A 78 19.74 -0.99 5.67
C LEU A 78 20.77 -0.57 6.73
N SER A 79 20.54 -1.01 7.96
CA SER A 79 21.55 -0.93 9.02
C SER A 79 22.76 -1.83 8.70
N PRO A 80 23.96 -1.52 9.25
CA PRO A 80 25.15 -2.36 9.07
C PRO A 80 24.96 -3.84 9.46
N VAL A 81 24.07 -4.12 10.42
CA VAL A 81 23.75 -5.48 10.85
C VAL A 81 22.90 -6.20 9.78
N GLN A 82 21.90 -5.53 9.21
CA GLN A 82 21.07 -6.09 8.14
C GLN A 82 21.90 -6.33 6.87
N LEU A 83 22.76 -5.38 6.48
CA LEU A 83 23.67 -5.54 5.34
C LEU A 83 24.50 -6.82 5.43
N LYS A 84 25.10 -7.06 6.60
CA LYS A 84 25.87 -8.27 6.86
C LYS A 84 25.01 -9.54 6.87
N ASN A 85 23.82 -9.47 7.47
CA ASN A 85 22.93 -10.63 7.55
C ASN A 85 22.40 -11.06 6.18
N TYR A 86 22.16 -10.11 5.27
CA TYR A 86 21.74 -10.39 3.89
C TYR A 86 22.91 -10.64 2.94
N GLY A 87 24.16 -10.48 3.39
CA GLY A 87 25.36 -10.65 2.56
C GLY A 87 25.52 -9.57 1.49
N LEU A 88 24.91 -8.39 1.71
CA LEU A 88 24.95 -7.26 0.78
C LEU A 88 26.15 -6.35 1.02
N ASP A 89 26.87 -6.55 2.13
CA ASP A 89 28.11 -5.84 2.47
C ASP A 89 29.29 -6.11 1.50
N GLN A 90 29.12 -7.07 0.58
CA GLN A 90 30.14 -7.46 -0.40
C GLN A 90 29.85 -6.95 -1.82
N ILE A 91 28.72 -6.28 -2.04
CA ILE A 91 28.38 -5.73 -3.36
C ILE A 91 29.16 -4.43 -3.56
N SER A 92 30.06 -4.41 -4.56
CA SER A 92 30.76 -3.19 -4.95
C SER A 92 29.79 -2.21 -5.63
N GLU A 93 29.94 -0.90 -5.38
CA GLU A 93 29.11 0.17 -5.96
C GLU A 93 28.91 0.02 -7.48
N SER A 94 29.94 -0.38 -8.24
CA SER A 94 29.86 -0.57 -9.70
C SER A 94 28.92 -1.68 -10.16
N ASN A 95 28.50 -2.58 -9.27
CA ASN A 95 27.54 -3.65 -9.58
C ASN A 95 26.09 -3.21 -9.28
N CYS A 96 25.88 -2.05 -8.64
CA CYS A 96 24.55 -1.63 -8.22
C CYS A 96 23.72 -1.02 -9.35
N ASP A 97 24.35 -0.40 -10.35
CA ASP A 97 23.67 0.41 -11.38
C ASP A 97 22.62 -0.34 -12.22
N ASN A 98 22.61 -1.68 -12.21
CA ASN A 98 21.66 -2.50 -12.97
C ASN A 98 20.93 -3.55 -12.13
N LEU A 99 21.06 -3.49 -10.80
CA LEU A 99 20.42 -4.45 -9.90
C LEU A 99 19.25 -3.78 -9.17
N TYR A 100 18.19 -4.54 -8.97
CA TYR A 100 17.00 -4.10 -8.26
C TYR A 100 16.56 -5.19 -7.29
N ILE A 101 15.86 -4.77 -6.23
CA ILE A 101 15.10 -5.65 -5.38
C ILE A 101 13.64 -5.48 -5.76
N GLU A 102 12.96 -6.60 -5.98
CA GLU A 102 11.54 -6.65 -6.22
C GLU A 102 10.88 -7.43 -5.09
N GLU A 103 9.90 -6.80 -4.46
CA GLU A 103 9.08 -7.42 -3.43
C GLU A 103 7.64 -7.50 -3.94
N ARG A 104 7.15 -8.72 -4.07
CA ARG A 104 5.76 -9.02 -4.43
C ARG A 104 5.16 -9.84 -3.32
N GLU A 105 4.08 -9.37 -2.70
CA GLU A 105 3.30 -10.23 -1.82
C GLU A 105 2.46 -11.19 -2.68
N SER A 106 2.49 -12.48 -2.38
CA SER A 106 2.00 -13.48 -3.34
C SER A 106 0.47 -13.64 -3.38
N GLU A 107 -0.26 -13.36 -2.29
CA GLU A 107 -1.70 -13.67 -2.22
C GLU A 107 -2.60 -12.49 -1.84
N ASN A 108 -2.07 -11.43 -1.22
CA ASN A 108 -2.86 -10.24 -0.83
C ASN A 108 -2.20 -8.91 -1.25
N SER A 109 -1.30 -8.92 -2.24
CA SER A 109 -0.69 -7.68 -2.72
C SER A 109 -1.73 -6.74 -3.33
N ALA A 110 -1.61 -5.45 -3.02
CA ALA A 110 -2.35 -4.42 -3.72
C ALA A 110 -1.71 -4.20 -5.11
N GLU A 111 -2.43 -4.60 -6.16
CA GLU A 111 -2.02 -4.41 -7.56
C GLU A 111 -3.06 -3.53 -8.27
N PRO A 112 -3.02 -2.19 -8.08
CA PRO A 112 -4.03 -1.31 -8.65
C PRO A 112 -3.84 -1.14 -10.16
N GLU A 113 -4.94 -1.09 -10.88
CA GLU A 113 -4.98 -0.90 -12.33
C GLU A 113 -5.36 0.55 -12.67
N PRO A 114 -4.66 1.19 -13.64
CA PRO A 114 -4.96 2.57 -14.02
C PRO A 114 -6.43 2.77 -14.40
N ALA A 115 -6.99 3.89 -13.97
CA ALA A 115 -8.38 4.30 -14.17
C ALA A 115 -9.46 3.44 -13.48
N VAL A 116 -9.08 2.43 -12.68
CA VAL A 116 -10.02 1.70 -11.81
C VAL A 116 -10.25 2.49 -10.52
N SER A 117 -11.51 2.47 -10.05
CA SER A 117 -11.89 3.07 -8.77
C SER A 117 -11.85 2.03 -7.66
N TYR A 118 -11.38 2.44 -6.49
CA TYR A 118 -11.20 1.58 -5.32
C TYR A 118 -11.79 2.25 -4.09
N ILE A 119 -12.27 1.44 -3.14
CA ILE A 119 -12.37 1.86 -1.76
C ILE A 119 -10.99 1.69 -1.11
N LEU A 120 -10.48 2.77 -0.53
CA LEU A 120 -9.19 2.79 0.16
C LEU A 120 -9.43 2.83 1.67
N LEU A 121 -8.97 1.80 2.36
CA LEU A 121 -8.98 1.68 3.82
C LEU A 121 -7.64 2.20 4.35
N LEU A 122 -7.64 3.43 4.87
CA LEU A 122 -6.41 4.18 5.12
C LEU A 122 -6.15 4.41 6.60
N ALA A 123 -4.92 4.14 7.03
CA ALA A 123 -4.38 4.62 8.31
C ALA A 123 -3.39 5.75 8.05
N LYS A 124 -3.41 6.77 8.89
CA LYS A 124 -2.43 7.86 8.81
C LYS A 124 -1.20 7.47 9.64
N SER A 125 -0.03 7.51 9.01
CA SER A 125 1.24 7.35 9.72
C SER A 125 1.57 8.59 10.56
N ASP A 126 2.44 8.42 11.55
CA ASP A 126 2.94 9.54 12.38
C ASP A 126 3.69 10.58 11.54
N ASP A 127 4.35 10.15 10.45
CA ASP A 127 5.06 11.02 9.50
C ASP A 127 4.12 11.67 8.46
N GLY A 128 2.81 11.45 8.59
CA GLY A 128 1.77 12.19 7.88
C GLY A 128 1.33 11.61 6.54
N TYR A 129 1.96 10.53 6.05
CA TYR A 129 1.52 9.83 4.83
C TYR A 129 0.44 8.78 5.14
N TYR A 130 -0.38 8.44 4.14
CA TYR A 130 -1.43 7.43 4.27
C TYR A 130 -0.94 6.05 3.85
N THR A 131 -1.39 5.01 4.56
CA THR A 131 -1.08 3.60 4.28
C THR A 131 -2.35 2.81 4.03
N ILE A 132 -2.35 2.02 2.95
CA ILE A 132 -3.39 1.03 2.66
C ILE A 132 -3.25 -0.12 3.64
N GLN A 133 -4.30 -0.41 4.39
CA GLN A 133 -4.28 -1.46 5.41
C GLN A 133 -4.49 -2.84 4.80
N SER A 134 -3.63 -3.81 5.13
CA SER A 134 -3.79 -5.22 4.72
C SER A 134 -3.83 -5.46 3.20
N GLY A 135 -3.02 -4.73 2.43
CA GLY A 135 -2.82 -4.97 1.00
C GLY A 135 -4.13 -4.86 0.19
N ALA A 136 -4.43 -5.88 -0.62
CA ALA A 136 -5.65 -5.97 -1.43
C ALA A 136 -6.93 -5.81 -0.60
N LEU A 137 -6.93 -6.24 0.66
CA LEU A 137 -8.10 -6.14 1.54
C LEU A 137 -8.38 -4.71 2.01
N GLY A 138 -7.41 -3.80 1.88
CA GLY A 138 -7.59 -2.37 2.10
C GLY A 138 -7.77 -1.56 0.83
N MET A 139 -7.76 -2.20 -0.33
CA MET A 139 -7.89 -1.54 -1.63
C MET A 139 -8.88 -2.33 -2.49
N LEU A 140 -10.16 -2.10 -2.23
CA LEU A 140 -11.24 -2.92 -2.78
C LEU A 140 -11.69 -2.34 -4.13
N PRO A 141 -11.49 -3.05 -5.26
CA PRO A 141 -11.94 -2.54 -6.56
C PRO A 141 -13.45 -2.36 -6.58
N MET A 142 -13.90 -1.31 -7.25
CA MET A 142 -15.31 -0.95 -7.35
C MET A 142 -15.90 -1.26 -8.72
N GLN A 143 -17.15 -1.70 -8.71
CA GLN A 143 -17.97 -1.88 -9.89
C GLN A 143 -19.44 -1.59 -9.53
N ASP A 144 -20.10 -0.75 -10.34
CA ASP A 144 -21.54 -0.45 -10.22
C ASP A 144 -21.97 -0.02 -8.80
N GLY A 145 -21.15 0.83 -8.14
CA GLY A 145 -21.41 1.34 -6.79
C GLY A 145 -21.20 0.34 -5.65
N LYS A 146 -20.60 -0.82 -5.95
CA LYS A 146 -20.24 -1.86 -4.99
C LYS A 146 -18.74 -2.08 -4.98
N ALA A 147 -18.21 -2.66 -3.90
CA ALA A 147 -16.81 -3.03 -3.79
C ALA A 147 -16.64 -4.55 -3.74
N TYR A 148 -15.51 -5.03 -4.24
CA TYR A 148 -15.21 -6.45 -4.28
C TYR A 148 -14.89 -7.01 -2.89
N ASP A 149 -15.54 -8.11 -2.53
CA ASP A 149 -15.24 -8.88 -1.32
C ASP A 149 -14.45 -10.13 -1.69
N TYR A 150 -13.17 -10.15 -1.31
CA TYR A 150 -12.26 -11.28 -1.54
C TYR A 150 -12.68 -12.55 -0.78
N ALA A 151 -13.45 -12.44 0.30
CA ALA A 151 -13.93 -13.61 1.04
C ALA A 151 -15.04 -14.35 0.29
N THR A 152 -15.91 -13.63 -0.42
CA THR A 152 -17.05 -14.20 -1.16
C THR A 152 -16.84 -14.22 -2.67
N ASN A 153 -15.75 -13.63 -3.17
CA ASN A 153 -15.46 -13.41 -4.58
C ASN A 153 -16.59 -12.70 -5.33
N SER A 154 -17.18 -11.67 -4.72
CA SER A 154 -18.33 -10.96 -5.30
C SER A 154 -18.38 -9.49 -4.90
N TYR A 155 -19.04 -8.67 -5.71
CA TYR A 155 -19.28 -7.27 -5.41
C TYR A 155 -20.47 -7.10 -4.47
N LYS A 156 -20.25 -6.38 -3.36
CA LYS A 156 -21.29 -6.06 -2.36
C LYS A 156 -21.17 -4.63 -1.85
N THR A 157 -22.19 -4.19 -1.14
CA THR A 157 -22.16 -2.96 -0.34
C THR A 157 -21.66 -3.33 1.05
N PHE A 158 -20.62 -2.65 1.53
CA PHE A 158 -20.11 -2.77 2.88
C PHE A 158 -20.79 -1.75 3.79
N SER A 159 -20.81 -2.00 5.09
CA SER A 159 -21.51 -1.13 6.05
C SER A 159 -20.92 0.28 6.14
N PHE A 160 -19.62 0.43 5.89
CA PHE A 160 -18.96 1.74 5.83
C PHE A 160 -19.25 2.51 4.52
N MET A 161 -20.06 1.98 3.60
CA MET A 161 -20.49 2.67 2.39
C MET A 161 -21.89 3.31 2.53
N GLU A 162 -22.55 3.14 3.68
CA GLU A 162 -23.89 3.65 4.01
C GLU A 162 -23.81 4.84 4.97
#